data_AF-A0A225CDA8-F1
#
_entry.id   AF-A0A225CDA8-F1
#
_cell.length_a   1.000
_cell.length_b   1.000
_cell.length_c   1.000
_cell.angle_alpha   90.00
_cell.angle_beta   90.00
_cell.angle_gamma   90.00
#
_symmetry.space_group_name_H-M   'P 1'
#
loop_
_entity.id
_entity.type
_entity.pdbx_description
1 polymer ?
#
loop_
_entity_poly.entity_id
_entity_poly.type
_entity_poly.pdbx_seq_one_letter_code
_entity_poly.pdbx_strand_id
1 'polypeptide(L)'
;MPDEPGDEMQDEVQASGGSTERPNRHLQRSHSEQARYLSAYFGWSLHGDAIRSHGTLVSMYVEDLADTMLALRWLDSSGILWDAVPVDADRAVAAVREHQVAQGWVPPGTP
;
A
#
# COMPACT_ATOMS: atom_id res chain seq x y z
N MET A 1 64.50 14.95 4.58
CA MET A 1 63.17 15.56 4.42
C MET A 1 63.01 15.89 2.94
N PRO A 2 62.01 15.34 2.23
CA PRO A 2 60.69 14.96 2.73
C PRO A 2 60.40 13.45 2.70
N ASP A 3 59.51 13.07 3.61
CA ASP A 3 58.67 11.88 3.59
C ASP A 3 57.80 11.82 2.33
N GLU A 4 57.72 10.64 1.71
CA GLU A 4 56.55 10.23 0.93
C GLU A 4 56.09 8.85 1.41
N PRO A 5 54.82 8.73 1.84
CA PRO A 5 54.18 7.47 2.21
C PRO A 5 53.55 6.81 0.98
N GLY A 6 53.47 5.50 0.95
CA GLY A 6 52.82 4.78 -0.13
C GLY A 6 52.76 3.29 0.13
N ASP A 7 52.00 2.93 1.15
CA ASP A 7 51.59 1.57 1.44
C ASP A 7 50.78 1.02 0.25
N GLU A 8 51.41 0.17 -0.58
CA GLU A 8 50.74 -0.59 -1.63
C GLU A 8 50.47 -2.02 -1.14
N MET A 9 49.79 -2.15 -0.01
CA MET A 9 49.06 -3.38 0.30
C MET A 9 47.80 -3.40 -0.56
N GLN A 10 47.93 -4.03 -1.74
CA GLN A 10 46.78 -4.47 -2.52
C GLN A 10 46.09 -5.57 -1.72
N ASP A 11 45.16 -5.18 -0.86
CA ASP A 11 44.23 -6.08 -0.19
C ASP A 11 43.52 -6.90 -1.27
N GLU A 12 43.90 -8.17 -1.34
CA GLU A 12 43.25 -9.19 -2.14
C GLU A 12 41.77 -9.19 -1.77
N VAL A 13 40.97 -8.79 -2.76
CA VAL A 13 39.52 -8.93 -2.81
C VAL A 13 39.13 -10.41 -2.63
N GLN A 14 39.12 -10.88 -1.38
CA GLN A 14 38.32 -12.04 -1.02
C GLN A 14 36.88 -11.54 -0.92
N ALA A 15 36.22 -11.53 -2.09
CA ALA A 15 34.79 -11.49 -2.21
C ALA A 15 34.23 -12.60 -1.32
N SER A 16 33.82 -12.23 -0.11
CA SER A 16 32.97 -13.04 0.75
C SER A 16 31.88 -13.62 -0.13
N GLY A 17 31.74 -14.95 -0.08
CA GLY A 17 30.59 -15.66 -0.61
C GLY A 17 29.32 -15.11 0.02
N GLY A 18 28.80 -14.03 -0.54
CA GLY A 18 27.47 -13.53 -0.31
C GLY A 18 26.58 -14.30 -1.26
N SER A 19 25.82 -15.23 -0.70
CA SER A 19 24.77 -15.98 -1.37
C SER A 19 24.16 -15.16 -2.51
N THR A 20 24.22 -15.68 -3.74
CA THR A 20 23.38 -15.24 -4.87
C THR A 20 21.91 -15.62 -4.63
N GLU A 21 21.45 -15.46 -3.39
CA GLU A 21 20.03 -15.41 -3.10
C GLU A 21 19.58 -14.07 -3.66
N ARG A 22 19.11 -14.08 -4.92
CA ARG A 22 18.25 -13.02 -5.41
C ARG A 22 17.22 -12.80 -4.29
N PRO A 23 17.14 -11.63 -3.64
CA PRO A 23 16.09 -11.41 -2.67
C PRO A 23 14.81 -11.62 -3.45
N ASN A 24 14.11 -12.70 -3.12
CA ASN A 24 12.89 -13.09 -3.77
C ASN A 24 11.92 -11.93 -3.53
N ARG A 25 11.76 -11.09 -4.55
CA ARG A 25 11.20 -9.73 -4.48
C ARG A 25 9.68 -9.78 -4.39
N HIS A 26 9.16 -10.67 -3.55
CA HIS A 26 7.82 -10.60 -3.02
C HIS A 26 7.91 -9.89 -1.66
N LEU A 27 8.25 -8.59 -1.68
CA LEU A 27 7.78 -7.73 -0.59
C LEU A 27 6.25 -7.76 -0.73
N GLN A 28 5.60 -8.66 0.00
CA GLN A 28 4.15 -8.60 0.15
C GLN A 28 3.87 -7.25 0.79
N ARG A 29 3.35 -6.32 0.00
CA ARG A 29 2.94 -5.01 0.49
C ARG A 29 1.88 -5.22 1.56
N SER A 30 1.94 -4.46 2.65
CA SER A 30 0.89 -4.49 3.67
C SER A 30 -0.48 -4.19 3.04
N HIS A 31 -1.56 -4.70 3.63
CA HIS A 31 -2.92 -4.41 3.13
C HIS A 31 -3.20 -2.90 3.09
N SER A 32 -2.68 -2.13 4.05
CA SER A 32 -2.76 -0.66 4.03
C SER A 32 -2.04 -0.05 2.83
N GLU A 33 -0.86 -0.55 2.43
CA GLU A 33 -0.20 -0.10 1.20
C GLU A 33 -0.98 -0.48 -0.06
N GLN A 34 -1.58 -1.66 -0.08
CA GLN A 34 -2.44 -2.08 -1.21
C GLN A 34 -3.71 -1.23 -1.28
N ALA A 35 -4.30 -0.88 -0.14
CA ALA A 35 -5.43 0.04 -0.06
C ALA A 35 -5.07 1.47 -0.51
N ARG A 36 -3.87 1.98 -0.16
CA ARG A 36 -3.34 3.24 -0.71
C ARG A 36 -3.22 3.17 -2.22
N TYR A 37 -2.71 2.07 -2.74
CA TYR A 37 -2.58 1.87 -4.18
C TYR A 37 -3.94 1.83 -4.89
N LEU A 38 -4.92 1.08 -4.37
CA LEU A 38 -6.28 1.07 -4.92
C LEU A 38 -6.97 2.43 -4.83
N SER A 39 -6.75 3.16 -3.72
CA SER A 39 -7.24 4.54 -3.60
C SER A 39 -6.71 5.42 -4.71
N ALA A 40 -5.40 5.36 -5.00
CA ALA A 40 -4.80 6.10 -6.11
C ALA A 40 -5.29 5.62 -7.48
N TYR A 41 -5.49 4.31 -7.66
CA TYR A 41 -6.05 3.72 -8.88
C TYR A 41 -7.45 4.28 -9.19
N PHE A 42 -8.30 4.43 -8.17
CA PHE A 42 -9.63 5.04 -8.29
C PHE A 42 -9.62 6.57 -8.32
N GLY A 43 -8.46 7.22 -8.25
CA GLY A 43 -8.36 8.68 -8.20
C GLY A 43 -8.82 9.29 -6.87
N TRP A 44 -8.92 8.50 -5.80
CA TRP A 44 -9.25 8.99 -4.47
C TRP A 44 -8.07 9.76 -3.88
N SER A 45 -8.37 10.89 -3.27
CA SER A 45 -7.38 11.78 -2.68
C SER A 45 -7.26 11.51 -1.18
N LEU A 46 -6.02 11.45 -0.71
CA LEU A 46 -5.70 11.41 0.73
C LEU A 46 -5.55 12.84 1.23
N HIS A 47 -6.35 13.21 2.24
CA HIS A 47 -6.31 14.50 2.91
C HIS A 47 -6.08 14.28 4.41
N GLY A 48 -4.81 14.31 4.82
CA GLY A 48 -4.41 13.77 6.13
C GLY A 48 -4.66 12.26 6.14
N ASP A 49 -5.39 11.79 7.14
CA ASP A 49 -5.81 10.37 7.23
C ASP A 49 -7.04 10.05 6.35
N ALA A 50 -7.85 11.06 6.04
CA ALA A 50 -9.13 10.87 5.34
C ALA A 50 -8.95 10.58 3.85
N ILE A 51 -9.75 9.66 3.33
CA ILE A 51 -9.74 9.23 1.93
C ILE A 51 -11.03 9.71 1.28
N ARG A 52 -10.91 10.43 0.16
CA ARG A 52 -12.04 11.11 -0.49
C ARG A 52 -12.12 10.81 -1.99
N SER A 53 -13.33 10.59 -2.47
CA SER A 53 -13.66 10.53 -3.90
C SER A 53 -14.51 11.75 -4.26
N HIS A 54 -14.00 12.62 -5.13
CA HIS A 54 -14.71 13.84 -5.57
C HIS A 54 -15.34 14.66 -4.41
N GLY A 55 -14.63 14.78 -3.30
CA GLY A 55 -15.10 15.50 -2.09
C GLY A 55 -15.90 14.65 -1.10
N THR A 56 -16.43 13.51 -1.52
CA THR A 56 -17.15 12.53 -0.68
C THR A 56 -16.17 11.72 0.15
N LEU A 57 -16.41 11.63 1.47
CA LEU A 57 -15.61 10.80 2.36
C LEU A 57 -15.87 9.30 2.11
N VAL A 58 -14.80 8.56 1.84
CA VAL A 58 -14.80 7.11 1.60
C VAL A 58 -14.39 6.35 2.87
N SER A 59 -13.31 6.74 3.53
CA SER A 59 -12.95 6.26 4.87
C SER A 59 -12.12 7.33 5.61
N MET A 60 -12.10 7.26 6.94
CA MET A 60 -11.28 8.15 7.77
C MET A 60 -9.81 7.73 7.87
N TYR A 61 -9.53 6.43 7.73
CA TYR A 61 -8.21 5.86 7.92
C TYR A 61 -7.97 4.79 6.86
N VAL A 62 -6.71 4.61 6.45
CA VAL A 62 -6.38 3.66 5.40
C VAL A 62 -6.36 2.21 5.89
N GLU A 63 -6.15 2.01 7.18
CA GLU A 63 -6.27 0.74 7.88
C GLU A 63 -7.72 0.24 7.82
N ASP A 64 -8.69 1.10 8.18
CA ASP A 64 -10.12 0.80 8.09
C ASP A 64 -10.57 0.52 6.65
N LEU A 65 -10.02 1.28 5.70
CA LEU A 65 -10.24 1.01 4.28
C LEU A 65 -9.68 -0.36 3.88
N ALA A 66 -8.49 -0.72 4.35
CA ALA A 66 -7.86 -2.00 4.06
C ALA A 66 -8.68 -3.18 4.62
N ASP A 67 -9.18 -3.07 5.85
CA ASP A 67 -10.10 -4.05 6.44
C ASP A 67 -11.40 -4.17 5.61
N THR A 68 -11.97 -3.05 5.17
CA THR A 68 -13.14 -3.06 4.30
C THR A 68 -12.85 -3.75 2.96
N MET A 69 -11.70 -3.46 2.34
CA MET A 69 -11.29 -4.07 1.07
C MET A 69 -10.99 -5.58 1.22
N LEU A 70 -10.50 -6.02 2.38
CA LEU A 70 -10.37 -7.44 2.72
C LEU A 70 -11.74 -8.11 2.83
N ALA A 71 -12.68 -7.48 3.53
CA ALA A 71 -14.04 -7.98 3.69
C ALA A 71 -14.79 -8.06 2.35
N LEU A 72 -14.55 -7.11 1.45
CA LEU A 72 -15.06 -7.09 0.08
C LEU A 72 -14.30 -8.03 -0.88
N ARG A 73 -13.29 -8.75 -0.39
CA ARG A 73 -12.45 -9.67 -1.19
C ARG A 73 -11.72 -9.00 -2.36
N TRP A 74 -11.41 -7.72 -2.22
CA TRP A 74 -10.54 -7.00 -3.16
C TRP A 74 -9.07 -7.23 -2.85
N LEU A 75 -8.75 -7.55 -1.59
CA LEU A 75 -7.43 -7.90 -1.10
C LEU A 75 -7.45 -9.29 -0.49
N ASP A 76 -6.30 -9.98 -0.53
CA ASP A 76 -6.02 -11.15 0.28
C ASP A 76 -4.53 -11.20 0.69
N SER A 77 -4.07 -12.34 1.23
CA SER A 77 -2.66 -12.54 1.60
C SER A 77 -1.66 -12.49 0.43
N SER A 78 -2.13 -12.70 -0.79
CA SER A 78 -1.35 -12.71 -2.02
C SER A 78 -1.36 -11.36 -2.74
N GLY A 79 -2.39 -10.54 -2.54
CA GLY A 79 -2.42 -9.16 -3.05
C GLY A 79 -3.81 -8.67 -3.44
N ILE A 80 -3.85 -7.83 -4.48
CA ILE A 80 -5.08 -7.29 -5.06
C ILE A 80 -5.71 -8.32 -5.99
N LEU A 81 -6.98 -8.65 -5.73
CA LEU A 81 -7.82 -9.53 -6.55
C LEU A 81 -8.56 -8.71 -7.61
N TRP A 82 -7.88 -8.37 -8.70
CA TRP A 82 -8.40 -7.49 -9.75
C TRP A 82 -9.74 -7.90 -10.38
N ASP A 83 -10.08 -9.19 -10.34
CA ASP A 83 -11.37 -9.70 -10.84
C ASP A 83 -12.56 -9.29 -9.94
N ALA A 84 -12.31 -9.10 -8.64
CA ALA A 84 -13.31 -8.68 -7.66
C ALA A 84 -13.39 -7.16 -7.48
N VAL A 85 -12.37 -6.43 -7.92
CA VAL A 85 -12.28 -4.97 -7.81
C VAL A 85 -13.22 -4.31 -8.84
N PRO A 86 -14.09 -3.37 -8.42
CA PRO A 86 -14.95 -2.64 -9.36
C PRO A 86 -14.13 -1.87 -10.40
N VAL A 87 -14.65 -1.78 -11.62
CA VAL A 87 -13.97 -1.12 -12.74
C VAL A 87 -13.97 0.41 -12.59
N ASP A 88 -15.01 0.97 -11.99
CA ASP A 88 -15.19 2.42 -11.83
C ASP A 88 -15.23 2.86 -10.37
N ALA A 89 -14.79 4.11 -10.14
CA ALA A 89 -14.62 4.68 -8.82
C ALA A 89 -15.96 4.83 -8.06
N ASP A 90 -17.05 5.15 -8.75
CA ASP A 90 -18.37 5.30 -8.12
C ASP A 90 -18.89 3.97 -7.57
N ARG A 91 -18.79 2.87 -8.33
CA ARG A 91 -19.12 1.54 -7.82
C ARG A 91 -18.25 1.12 -6.66
N ALA A 92 -16.95 1.44 -6.69
CA ALA A 92 -16.06 1.17 -5.58
C ALA A 92 -16.46 1.95 -4.31
N VAL A 93 -16.80 3.23 -4.44
CA VAL A 93 -17.32 4.03 -3.31
C VAL A 93 -18.62 3.44 -2.77
N ALA A 94 -19.55 3.05 -3.64
CA ALA A 94 -20.82 2.46 -3.24
C ALA A 94 -20.63 1.14 -2.47
N ALA A 95 -19.74 0.26 -2.92
CA ALA A 95 -19.46 -1.01 -2.25
C ALA A 95 -18.81 -0.81 -0.87
N VAL A 96 -17.82 0.09 -0.77
CA VAL A 96 -17.21 0.47 0.52
C VAL A 96 -18.26 1.02 1.47
N ARG A 97 -19.12 1.92 0.96
CA ARG A 97 -20.17 2.56 1.76
C ARG A 97 -21.22 1.57 2.24
N GLU A 98 -21.69 0.68 1.38
CA GLU A 98 -22.65 -0.36 1.73
C GLU A 98 -22.11 -1.25 2.86
N HIS A 99 -20.85 -1.69 2.74
CA HIS A 99 -20.20 -2.48 3.77
C HIS A 99 -20.06 -1.72 5.10
N GLN A 100 -19.56 -0.49 5.05
CA GLN A 100 -19.39 0.35 6.24
C GLN A 100 -20.73 0.61 6.96
N VAL A 101 -21.80 0.90 6.21
CA VAL A 101 -23.15 1.07 6.79
C VAL A 101 -23.64 -0.23 7.44
N ALA A 102 -23.38 -1.39 6.82
CA ALA A 102 -23.70 -2.69 7.42
C ALA A 102 -22.92 -2.95 8.72
N GLN A 103 -21.75 -2.35 8.90
CA GLN A 103 -20.96 -2.36 10.15
C GLN A 103 -21.37 -1.25 11.14
N GLY A 104 -22.42 -0.49 10.85
CA GLY A 104 -22.90 0.59 11.71
C GLY A 104 -22.08 1.88 11.63
N TRP A 105 -21.19 2.00 10.64
CA TRP A 105 -20.43 3.23 10.40
C TRP A 105 -21.34 4.31 9.81
N VAL A 106 -21.23 5.52 10.37
CA VAL A 106 -21.89 6.72 9.87
C VAL A 106 -20.80 7.74 9.53
N PRO A 107 -20.76 8.27 8.31
CA PRO A 107 -19.78 9.28 7.97
C PRO A 107 -20.00 10.55 8.81
N PRO A 108 -18.94 11.21 9.27
CA PRO A 108 -19.04 12.52 9.88
C PRO A 108 -19.63 13.52 8.89
N GLY A 109 -20.71 14.20 9.27
CA GLY A 109 -21.31 15.27 8.48
C GLY A 109 -22.44 14.86 7.52
N THR A 110 -22.96 13.63 7.60
CA THR A 110 -24.35 13.40 7.15
C THR A 110 -25.31 14.06 8.14
N PRO A 111 -26.26 14.90 7.68
CA PRO A 111 -27.29 15.49 8.55
C PRO A 111 -28.20 14.43 9.16
#